data_AF-A0A2V5H6P4-F1
#
_entry.id   AF-A0A2V5H6P4-F1
#
_cell.length_a   1.000
_cell.length_b   1.000
_cell.length_c   1.000
_cell.angle_alpha   90.00
_cell.angle_beta   90.00
_cell.angle_gamma   90.00
#
_symmetry.space_group_name_H-M   'P 1'
#
loop_
_entity.id
_entity.type
_entity.pdbx_description
1 polymer ?
#
loop_
_entity_poly.entity_id
_entity_poly.type
_entity_poly.pdbx_seq_one_letter_code
_entity_poly.pdbx_strand_id
1 'polypeptide(L)'
;MPIHSQYPFSLPSYCSGLDDGSFCQRELKEESRSWRSEKYAPVSNVMVLEHDHGVGSARFYDDGEMDQLLAAEHQPQLRIILLQPTPQEKLLHTIDDPAVLKALLTNELISDRVTEPANEKVPDQREDDVPSQLDITRSCLLKILTRYDIAPAAASHIRGQEQIFGSRQQRDEEGKMRSFEFWYAIRARAYVRRLGKEADLKMTIVTRYDARSQSTLVLLKYRSFNDLPQRLHEELVENLQAFVREPTTAALVKNPFITSVMHFNPTIQYFRRAAREPRDTIRDEEARVHGGMDEFARIDLHKLHLTLTSLDQDKIQMSFILGVIARLRIQHETFQTLVEGKASVPEREWLYFRMEEEFDRFENQIAYFKSSVEDVARRVERLLELLFNMSSRINTQSSTKMTKYAMHESASMSTISVVTMLFLPGTFIATILGTNIIAGPSRSEGDTPGHSELYISSQWWILLVLTVSLTVVTMGGWYMLRRKTARSIEHMISAQNAV
;
A
#
# COMPACT_ATOMS: atom_id res chain seq x y z
N MET A 1 21.60 -12.65 -46.31
CA MET A 1 22.27 -12.23 -45.06
C MET A 1 22.40 -10.71 -45.07
N PRO A 2 21.65 -9.99 -44.23
CA PRO A 2 22.06 -8.68 -43.74
C PRO A 2 22.61 -8.83 -42.32
N ILE A 3 23.72 -8.14 -42.07
CA ILE A 3 24.43 -8.12 -40.79
C ILE A 3 23.57 -7.33 -39.80
N HIS A 4 22.70 -8.02 -39.07
CA HIS A 4 22.04 -7.44 -37.89
C HIS A 4 23.11 -7.17 -36.84
N SER A 5 23.51 -5.91 -36.71
CA SER A 5 23.65 -5.17 -35.44
C SER A 5 23.73 -6.04 -34.16
N GLN A 6 24.79 -6.84 -34.05
CA GLN A 6 25.14 -7.53 -32.80
C GLN A 6 25.81 -6.51 -31.88
N TYR A 7 25.45 -6.55 -30.60
CA TYR A 7 26.07 -5.74 -29.55
C TYR A 7 27.58 -6.08 -29.52
N PRO A 8 28.50 -5.09 -29.59
CA PRO A 8 29.92 -5.37 -29.70
C PRO A 8 30.52 -5.63 -28.31
N PHE A 9 30.20 -6.79 -27.74
CA PHE A 9 30.92 -7.30 -26.57
C PHE A 9 31.36 -8.74 -26.81
N SER A 10 32.15 -8.94 -27.86
CA SER A 10 33.06 -10.09 -27.85
C SER A 10 34.23 -9.76 -26.92
N LEU A 11 34.01 -9.76 -25.61
CA LEU A 11 35.10 -10.05 -24.69
C LEU A 11 35.34 -11.57 -24.77
N PRO A 12 36.59 -12.04 -24.95
CA PRO A 12 36.90 -13.46 -24.97
C PRO A 12 36.83 -14.10 -23.56
N SER A 13 36.00 -13.59 -22.66
CA SER A 13 35.73 -14.26 -21.38
C SER A 13 34.56 -15.21 -21.55
N TYR A 14 34.88 -16.47 -21.81
CA TYR A 14 33.99 -17.63 -21.86
C TYR A 14 33.41 -17.96 -20.47
N CYS A 15 32.94 -16.96 -19.71
CA CYS A 15 32.42 -17.14 -18.36
C CYS A 15 30.95 -16.71 -18.33
N SER A 16 30.05 -17.69 -18.30
CA SER A 16 28.58 -17.48 -18.23
C SER A 16 28.09 -16.60 -17.06
N GLY A 17 28.95 -16.31 -16.08
CA GLY A 17 28.68 -15.40 -14.96
C GLY A 17 29.15 -13.94 -15.17
N LEU A 18 29.86 -13.64 -16.26
CA LEU A 18 30.24 -12.27 -16.65
C LEU A 18 29.41 -11.84 -17.85
N ASP A 19 28.81 -10.66 -17.75
CA ASP A 19 27.86 -10.16 -18.74
C ASP A 19 28.57 -9.62 -19.99
N ASP A 20 28.40 -10.32 -21.11
CA ASP A 20 28.96 -10.04 -22.44
C ASP A 20 27.99 -9.22 -23.33
N GLY A 21 27.04 -8.50 -22.74
CA GLY A 21 26.05 -7.70 -23.48
C GLY A 21 24.90 -8.53 -24.08
N SER A 22 24.99 -9.86 -24.09
CA SER A 22 23.86 -10.74 -24.40
C SER A 22 22.71 -10.57 -23.41
N PHE A 23 23.01 -10.16 -22.17
CA PHE A 23 22.00 -9.82 -21.17
C PHE A 23 21.20 -8.58 -21.57
N CYS A 24 21.85 -7.51 -22.03
CA CYS A 24 21.19 -6.28 -22.46
C CYS A 24 20.17 -6.57 -23.58
N GLN A 25 20.54 -7.38 -24.58
CA GLN A 25 19.63 -7.80 -25.64
C GLN A 25 18.46 -8.65 -25.13
N ARG A 26 18.70 -9.52 -24.14
CA ARG A 26 17.67 -10.35 -23.49
C ARG A 26 16.74 -9.55 -22.57
N GLU A 27 17.16 -8.41 -22.04
CA GLU A 27 16.33 -7.55 -21.21
C GLU A 27 15.51 -6.55 -22.05
N LEU A 28 16.10 -6.02 -23.13
CA LEU A 28 15.44 -5.13 -24.08
C LEU A 28 14.63 -5.90 -25.15
N LYS A 29 13.82 -6.88 -24.74
CA LYS A 29 12.93 -7.64 -25.65
C LYS A 29 11.90 -6.73 -26.32
N GLU A 30 11.58 -7.02 -27.59
CA GLU A 30 10.53 -6.33 -28.37
C GLU A 30 9.15 -6.56 -27.77
N GLU A 31 8.86 -7.79 -27.38
CA GLU A 31 7.64 -8.16 -26.68
C GLU A 31 7.98 -8.55 -25.26
N SER A 32 7.26 -7.98 -24.30
CA SER A 32 7.25 -8.53 -22.95
C SER A 32 5.85 -8.94 -22.58
N ARG A 33 5.76 -10.18 -22.11
CA ARG A 33 4.53 -10.83 -21.64
C ARG A 33 4.15 -10.39 -20.22
N SER A 34 5.01 -9.60 -19.56
CA SER A 34 4.73 -9.07 -18.24
C SER A 34 3.87 -7.81 -18.37
N TRP A 35 2.76 -7.74 -17.64
CA TRP A 35 1.97 -6.52 -17.52
C TRP A 35 2.78 -5.32 -16.98
N ARG A 36 3.95 -5.57 -16.35
CA ARG A 36 4.84 -4.54 -15.79
C ARG A 36 5.81 -3.92 -16.78
N SER A 37 5.94 -4.48 -17.98
CA SER A 37 6.89 -3.94 -18.97
C SER A 37 6.25 -2.89 -19.85
N GLU A 38 6.91 -1.75 -20.00
CA GLU A 38 6.46 -0.74 -20.96
C GLU A 38 6.66 -1.21 -22.40
N LYS A 39 5.81 -0.74 -23.31
CA LYS A 39 6.05 -0.84 -24.75
C LYS A 39 7.03 0.26 -25.19
N TYR A 40 7.59 0.16 -26.39
CA TYR A 40 8.42 1.22 -26.98
C TYR A 40 7.55 2.13 -27.85
N ALA A 41 7.93 3.41 -27.96
CA ALA A 41 7.31 4.33 -28.92
C ALA A 41 7.59 3.88 -30.36
N PRO A 42 6.68 4.17 -31.32
CA PRO A 42 6.94 3.97 -32.74
C PRO A 42 7.96 4.98 -33.29
N VAL A 43 8.04 6.18 -32.69
CA VAL A 43 8.98 7.25 -33.01
C VAL A 43 9.50 7.83 -31.70
N SER A 44 10.80 8.05 -31.59
CA SER A 44 11.38 8.65 -30.39
C SER A 44 10.97 10.12 -30.27
N ASN A 45 10.69 10.56 -29.04
CA ASN A 45 10.50 11.96 -28.67
C ASN A 45 11.11 12.18 -27.29
N VAL A 46 12.43 12.20 -27.24
CA VAL A 46 13.20 12.12 -25.99
C VAL A 46 13.75 13.50 -25.65
N MET A 47 13.54 13.96 -24.41
CA MET A 47 14.15 15.21 -23.97
C MET A 47 15.62 14.99 -23.63
N VAL A 48 16.50 15.75 -24.28
CA VAL A 48 17.93 15.79 -23.98
C VAL A 48 18.29 17.17 -23.45
N LEU A 49 18.96 17.18 -22.30
CA LEU A 49 19.51 18.38 -21.68
C LEU A 49 21.04 18.33 -21.74
N GLU A 50 21.67 19.40 -22.18
CA GLU A 50 23.12 19.48 -22.30
C GLU A 50 23.66 20.74 -21.66
N HIS A 51 24.77 20.62 -20.93
CA HIS A 51 25.52 21.76 -20.43
C HIS A 51 26.97 21.67 -20.90
N ASP A 52 27.46 22.74 -21.50
CA ASP A 52 28.85 22.85 -21.94
C ASP A 52 29.39 24.25 -21.69
N HIS A 53 30.37 24.37 -20.79
CA HIS A 53 31.12 25.59 -20.50
C HIS A 53 30.24 26.84 -20.28
N GLY A 54 29.17 26.71 -19.50
CA GLY A 54 28.29 27.81 -19.13
C GLY A 54 27.09 28.02 -20.06
N VAL A 55 26.99 27.22 -21.14
CA VAL A 55 25.84 27.23 -22.06
C VAL A 55 25.03 25.97 -21.86
N GLY A 56 23.75 26.15 -21.51
CA GLY A 56 22.77 25.08 -21.35
C GLY A 56 21.78 25.01 -22.50
N SER A 57 21.42 23.79 -22.93
CA SER A 57 20.35 23.55 -23.88
C SER A 57 19.38 22.48 -23.36
N ALA A 58 18.12 22.56 -23.79
CA ALA A 58 17.09 21.57 -23.50
C ALA A 58 16.20 21.46 -24.74
N ARG A 59 16.18 20.29 -25.37
CA ARG A 59 15.44 20.07 -26.63
C ARG A 59 14.95 18.63 -26.71
N PHE A 60 13.84 18.42 -27.40
CA PHE A 60 13.35 17.09 -27.79
C PHE A 60 14.05 16.62 -29.06
N TYR A 61 14.36 15.33 -29.11
CA TYR A 61 15.04 14.68 -30.22
C TYR A 61 14.20 13.52 -30.77
N ASP A 62 14.07 13.47 -32.10
CA ASP A 62 13.56 12.31 -32.82
C ASP A 62 14.68 11.27 -33.11
N ASP A 63 14.33 10.13 -33.73
CA ASP A 63 15.30 9.07 -34.03
C ASP A 63 16.46 9.53 -34.94
N GLY A 64 16.19 10.42 -35.90
CA GLY A 64 17.20 10.92 -36.84
C GLY A 64 18.11 11.98 -36.22
N GLU A 65 17.54 12.87 -35.42
CA GLU A 65 18.28 13.85 -34.63
C GLU A 65 19.15 13.16 -33.56
N MET A 66 18.65 12.09 -32.94
CA MET A 66 19.43 11.26 -32.01
C MET A 66 20.62 10.59 -32.69
N ASP A 67 20.47 10.09 -33.92
CA ASP A 67 21.57 9.51 -34.67
C ASP A 67 22.69 10.54 -34.94
N GLN A 68 22.33 11.79 -35.26
CA GLN A 68 23.28 12.88 -35.41
C GLN A 68 23.96 13.22 -34.09
N LEU A 69 23.20 13.29 -33.00
CA LEU A 69 23.70 13.57 -31.64
C LEU A 69 24.71 12.51 -31.16
N LEU A 70 24.47 11.24 -31.47
CA LEU A 70 25.36 10.12 -31.11
C LEU A 70 26.60 10.04 -32.01
N ALA A 71 26.51 10.52 -33.25
CA ALA A 71 27.61 10.60 -34.20
C ALA A 71 28.55 11.79 -33.96
N ALA A 72 28.10 12.83 -33.24
CA ALA A 72 28.90 14.00 -32.93
C ALA A 72 30.19 13.64 -32.15
N GLU A 73 31.33 14.17 -32.59
CA GLU A 73 32.62 13.98 -31.92
C GLU A 73 32.71 14.80 -30.62
N HIS A 74 32.11 16.00 -30.61
CA HIS A 74 32.06 16.85 -29.43
C HIS A 74 31.14 16.24 -28.36
N GLN A 75 31.65 16.11 -27.14
CA GLN A 75 30.88 15.67 -25.98
C GLN A 75 30.79 16.84 -25.00
N PRO A 76 29.58 17.30 -24.63
CA PRO A 76 29.42 18.36 -23.65
C PRO A 76 29.87 17.88 -22.26
N GLN A 77 30.16 18.82 -21.35
CA GLN A 77 30.52 18.48 -19.95
C GLN A 77 29.44 17.63 -19.25
N LEU A 78 28.16 17.89 -19.54
CA LEU A 78 27.03 17.11 -19.05
C LEU A 78 26.00 16.88 -20.17
N ARG A 79 25.56 15.63 -20.32
CA ARG A 79 24.42 15.23 -21.15
C ARG A 79 23.45 14.42 -20.31
N ILE A 80 22.20 14.85 -20.23
CA ILE A 80 21.11 14.14 -19.57
C ILE A 80 20.10 13.72 -20.64
N ILE A 81 19.87 12.42 -20.76
CA ILE A 81 18.82 11.85 -21.61
C ILE A 81 17.67 11.45 -20.68
N LEU A 82 16.52 12.10 -20.83
CA LEU A 82 15.36 11.88 -19.98
C LEU A 82 14.32 11.01 -20.69
N LEU A 83 14.02 9.86 -20.09
CA LEU A 83 12.98 8.93 -20.52
C LEU A 83 11.73 9.13 -19.67
N GLN A 84 10.64 9.55 -20.29
CA GLN A 84 9.35 9.86 -19.64
C GLN A 84 8.24 8.96 -20.18
N PRO A 85 8.15 7.69 -19.73
CA PRO A 85 7.06 6.82 -20.12
C PRO A 85 5.69 7.38 -19.74
N THR A 86 4.70 7.07 -20.58
CA THR A 86 3.31 7.39 -20.30
C THR A 86 2.80 6.62 -19.06
N PRO A 87 2.04 7.28 -18.17
CA PRO A 87 1.43 6.60 -17.03
C PRO A 87 0.39 5.59 -17.53
N GLN A 88 0.22 4.51 -16.76
CA GLN A 88 -0.72 3.45 -17.11
C GLN A 88 -2.17 3.84 -16.81
N GLU A 89 -2.40 4.59 -15.72
CA GLU A 89 -3.72 5.11 -15.36
C GLU A 89 -3.71 6.65 -15.34
N LYS A 90 -4.54 7.31 -16.15
CA LYS A 90 -4.76 8.77 -16.07
C LYS A 90 -5.95 9.07 -15.16
N LEU A 91 -5.69 9.15 -13.85
CA LEU A 91 -6.71 9.32 -12.82
C LEU A 91 -7.15 10.78 -12.66
N LEU A 92 -6.30 11.77 -12.92
CA LEU A 92 -6.60 13.18 -12.63
C LEU A 92 -7.83 13.72 -13.34
N HIS A 93 -8.09 13.24 -14.56
CA HIS A 93 -9.27 13.61 -15.35
C HIS A 93 -10.56 12.91 -14.88
N THR A 94 -10.43 11.82 -14.10
CA THR A 94 -11.57 11.03 -13.59
C THR A 94 -12.01 11.46 -12.18
N ILE A 95 -11.23 12.31 -11.51
CA ILE A 95 -11.53 12.76 -10.15
C ILE A 95 -12.48 13.96 -10.19
N ASP A 96 -13.74 13.70 -9.86
CA ASP A 96 -14.80 14.72 -9.76
C ASP A 96 -15.03 15.21 -8.32
N ASP A 97 -14.58 14.46 -7.30
CA ASP A 97 -14.81 14.81 -5.89
C ASP A 97 -13.95 16.03 -5.47
N PRO A 98 -14.57 17.19 -5.15
CA PRO A 98 -13.84 18.39 -4.75
C PRO A 98 -13.03 18.20 -3.47
N ALA A 99 -13.44 17.31 -2.58
CA ALA A 99 -12.75 17.05 -1.34
C ALA A 99 -11.46 16.24 -1.55
N VAL A 100 -11.45 15.35 -2.56
CA VAL A 100 -10.24 14.65 -3.00
C VAL A 100 -9.27 15.64 -3.65
N LEU A 101 -9.76 16.47 -4.59
CA LEU A 101 -8.93 17.44 -5.28
C LEU A 101 -8.28 18.42 -4.29
N LYS A 102 -9.07 18.91 -3.32
CA LYS A 102 -8.56 19.76 -2.24
C LYS A 102 -7.45 19.06 -1.44
N ALA A 103 -7.59 17.78 -1.13
CA ALA A 103 -6.56 17.03 -0.41
C ALA A 103 -5.27 16.89 -1.23
N LEU A 104 -5.38 16.55 -2.52
CA LEU A 104 -4.23 16.45 -3.43
C LEU A 104 -3.47 17.77 -3.55
N LEU A 105 -4.19 18.90 -3.68
CA LEU A 105 -3.59 20.24 -3.74
C LEU A 105 -2.99 20.67 -2.40
N THR A 106 -3.68 20.44 -1.28
CA THR A 106 -3.20 20.79 0.07
C THR A 106 -1.91 20.03 0.42
N ASN A 107 -1.79 18.79 -0.07
CA ASN A 107 -0.60 17.97 0.08
C ASN A 107 0.43 18.20 -1.04
N GLU A 108 0.21 19.13 -1.97
CA GLU A 108 1.13 19.44 -3.07
C GLU A 108 1.51 18.19 -3.90
N LEU A 109 0.58 17.25 -4.08
CA LEU A 109 0.79 16.05 -4.92
C LEU A 109 0.59 16.37 -6.41
N ILE A 110 -0.32 17.31 -6.68
CA ILE A 110 -0.64 17.81 -8.01
C ILE A 110 -0.44 19.31 -8.03
N SER A 111 -0.20 19.86 -9.22
CA SER A 111 -0.10 21.30 -9.42
C SER A 111 -1.49 21.94 -9.48
N ASP A 112 -1.58 23.23 -9.16
CA ASP A 112 -2.82 24.00 -9.38
C ASP A 112 -3.20 23.82 -10.84
N ARG A 113 -4.42 23.31 -11.12
CA ARG A 113 -4.92 23.11 -12.49
C ARG A 113 -4.84 24.45 -13.23
N VAL A 114 -3.76 24.71 -13.94
CA VAL A 114 -3.76 25.67 -15.05
C VAL A 114 -4.61 24.97 -16.09
N THR A 115 -5.85 25.42 -16.19
CA THR A 115 -6.78 25.13 -17.29
C THR A 115 -5.97 24.86 -18.56
N GLU A 116 -5.89 23.61 -19.00
CA GLU A 116 -5.49 23.35 -20.38
C GLU A 116 -6.41 24.24 -21.23
N PRO A 117 -5.87 25.11 -22.11
CA PRO A 117 -6.72 25.95 -22.93
C PRO A 117 -7.70 25.05 -23.66
N ALA A 118 -8.99 25.38 -23.56
CA ALA A 118 -10.14 24.64 -24.05
C ALA A 118 -10.20 24.52 -25.60
N ASN A 119 -9.05 24.29 -26.25
CA ASN A 119 -8.90 24.36 -27.68
C ASN A 119 -7.92 23.32 -28.26
N GLU A 120 -7.58 22.27 -27.51
CA GLU A 120 -7.23 21.01 -28.15
C GLU A 120 -8.52 20.20 -28.31
N LYS A 121 -8.87 19.96 -29.58
CA LYS A 121 -10.01 19.13 -29.95
C LYS A 121 -9.93 17.83 -29.16
N VAL A 122 -10.93 17.60 -28.31
CA VAL A 122 -11.18 16.32 -27.64
C VAL A 122 -11.08 15.23 -28.71
N PRO A 123 -10.09 14.33 -28.64
CA PRO A 123 -10.14 13.11 -29.42
C PRO A 123 -11.32 12.32 -28.87
N ASP A 124 -12.36 12.22 -29.69
CA ASP A 124 -13.49 11.35 -29.47
C ASP A 124 -12.96 9.90 -29.44
N GLN A 125 -12.79 9.33 -28.25
CA GLN A 125 -12.59 7.91 -27.97
C GLN A 125 -12.59 7.74 -26.44
N ARG A 126 -13.50 6.93 -25.86
CA ARG A 126 -13.15 5.58 -25.38
C ARG A 126 -11.74 5.13 -25.81
N GLU A 127 -10.70 5.82 -25.36
CA GLU A 127 -9.32 5.33 -25.49
C GLU A 127 -9.15 4.23 -24.44
N ASP A 128 -9.44 3.02 -24.89
CA ASP A 128 -9.08 1.78 -24.22
C ASP A 128 -7.63 1.86 -23.71
N ASP A 129 -7.47 1.72 -22.38
CA ASP A 129 -6.34 1.10 -21.68
C ASP A 129 -4.98 1.23 -22.42
N VAL A 130 -4.50 2.45 -22.65
CA VAL A 130 -3.23 2.67 -23.36
C VAL A 130 -2.11 2.06 -22.50
N PRO A 131 -1.47 0.97 -22.95
CA PRO A 131 -0.43 0.32 -22.16
C PRO A 131 0.75 1.28 -22.02
N SER A 132 1.29 1.39 -20.80
CA SER A 132 2.45 2.24 -20.48
C SER A 132 3.55 2.08 -21.54
N GLN A 133 3.98 3.20 -22.14
CA GLN A 133 4.86 3.23 -23.29
C GLN A 133 6.01 4.21 -23.03
N LEU A 134 7.25 3.78 -23.30
CA LEU A 134 8.43 4.66 -23.32
C LEU A 134 8.32 5.65 -24.47
N ASP A 135 8.88 6.84 -24.27
CA ASP A 135 9.05 7.93 -25.24
C ASP A 135 10.19 7.70 -26.25
N ILE A 136 10.80 6.50 -26.26
CA ILE A 136 11.94 6.15 -27.12
C ILE A 136 11.67 4.85 -27.88
N THR A 137 12.18 4.76 -29.11
CA THR A 137 12.22 3.51 -29.86
C THR A 137 13.23 2.53 -29.26
N ARG A 138 12.98 1.23 -29.41
CA ARG A 138 13.91 0.18 -28.98
C ARG A 138 15.28 0.34 -29.65
N SER A 139 15.28 0.65 -30.95
CA SER A 139 16.50 0.85 -31.73
C SER A 139 17.32 2.04 -31.23
N CYS A 140 16.68 3.17 -30.95
CA CYS A 140 17.37 4.35 -30.43
C CYS A 140 17.93 4.09 -29.04
N LEU A 141 17.17 3.47 -28.14
CA LEU A 141 17.68 3.09 -26.82
C LEU A 141 18.91 2.18 -26.93
N LEU A 142 18.86 1.16 -27.79
CA LEU A 142 19.98 0.26 -28.01
C LEU A 142 21.22 1.00 -28.54
N LYS A 143 21.04 1.96 -29.46
CA LYS A 143 22.13 2.80 -29.99
C LYS A 143 22.77 3.65 -28.88
N ILE A 144 21.98 4.22 -27.97
CA ILE A 144 22.50 4.98 -26.82
C ILE A 144 23.34 4.06 -25.92
N LEU A 145 22.78 2.91 -25.51
CA LEU A 145 23.47 2.00 -24.60
C LEU A 145 24.77 1.43 -25.19
N THR A 146 24.78 1.18 -26.51
CA THR A 146 25.98 0.69 -27.22
C THR A 146 27.02 1.78 -27.44
N ARG A 147 26.60 2.97 -27.89
CA ARG A 147 27.50 4.10 -28.17
C ARG A 147 28.30 4.55 -26.95
N TYR A 148 27.65 4.52 -25.80
CA TYR A 148 28.26 4.92 -24.54
C TYR A 148 28.85 3.77 -23.76
N ASP A 149 28.68 2.51 -24.21
CA ASP A 149 29.02 1.34 -23.42
C ASP A 149 28.41 1.49 -22.02
N ILE A 150 27.09 1.45 -21.90
CA ILE A 150 26.41 1.40 -20.60
C ILE A 150 26.44 -0.05 -20.09
N ALA A 151 26.61 -0.24 -18.78
CA ALA A 151 26.62 -1.56 -18.17
C ALA A 151 25.37 -2.34 -18.59
N PRO A 152 25.50 -3.55 -19.17
CA PRO A 152 24.34 -4.34 -19.59
C PRO A 152 23.34 -4.60 -18.44
N ALA A 153 23.85 -4.74 -17.20
CA ALA A 153 23.03 -4.85 -15.99
C ALA A 153 22.11 -3.63 -15.77
N ALA A 154 22.46 -2.42 -16.23
CA ALA A 154 21.60 -1.24 -16.14
C ALA A 154 20.34 -1.34 -17.03
N ALA A 155 20.33 -2.22 -18.04
CA ALA A 155 19.18 -2.41 -18.92
C ALA A 155 17.94 -2.96 -18.18
N SER A 156 18.12 -3.85 -17.20
CA SER A 156 17.01 -4.37 -16.36
C SER A 156 16.36 -3.24 -15.55
N HIS A 157 17.17 -2.28 -15.09
CA HIS A 157 16.71 -1.09 -14.36
C HIS A 157 15.92 -0.15 -15.26
N ILE A 158 16.42 0.13 -16.46
CA ILE A 158 15.72 0.97 -17.45
C ILE A 158 14.38 0.34 -17.82
N ARG A 159 14.26 -0.98 -17.85
CA ARG A 159 12.99 -1.70 -18.06
C ARG A 159 12.07 -1.74 -16.83
N GLY A 160 12.53 -1.24 -15.68
CA GLY A 160 11.72 -1.04 -14.49
C GLY A 160 11.62 -2.25 -13.55
N GLN A 161 12.37 -3.34 -13.78
CA GLN A 161 12.20 -4.59 -13.01
C GLN A 161 12.78 -4.53 -11.59
N GLU A 162 13.91 -3.84 -11.38
CA GLU A 162 14.70 -3.97 -10.15
C GLU A 162 14.94 -2.62 -9.44
N GLN A 163 15.07 -2.67 -8.11
CA GLN A 163 15.59 -1.60 -7.24
C GLN A 163 16.87 -2.10 -6.60
N ILE A 164 17.96 -2.09 -7.37
CA ILE A 164 19.30 -2.39 -6.85
C ILE A 164 20.24 -1.23 -7.15
N PHE A 165 21.35 -1.19 -6.42
CA PHE A 165 22.46 -0.30 -6.69
C PHE A 165 23.55 -1.10 -7.39
N GLY A 166 24.15 -0.53 -8.43
CA GLY A 166 25.30 -1.12 -9.11
C GLY A 166 26.33 -0.06 -9.47
N SER A 167 27.56 -0.51 -9.68
CA SER A 167 28.67 0.31 -10.13
C SER A 167 29.61 -0.49 -11.01
N ARG A 168 30.19 0.14 -12.02
CA ARG A 168 31.16 -0.46 -12.92
C ARG A 168 32.31 0.52 -13.16
N GLN A 169 33.53 0.02 -13.03
CA GLN A 169 34.75 0.76 -13.30
C GLN A 169 35.43 0.12 -14.50
N GLN A 170 35.81 0.93 -15.49
CA GLN A 170 36.63 0.46 -16.61
C GLN A 170 38.00 1.12 -16.53
N ARG A 171 39.02 0.31 -16.73
CA ARG A 171 40.41 0.73 -16.79
C ARG A 171 40.97 0.45 -18.19
N ASP A 172 41.94 1.23 -18.61
CA ASP A 172 42.73 0.91 -19.79
C ASP A 172 43.79 -0.16 -19.49
N GLU A 173 44.54 -0.56 -20.52
CA GLU A 173 45.59 -1.59 -20.42
C GLU A 173 46.74 -1.18 -19.47
N GLU A 174 46.91 0.13 -19.24
CA GLU A 174 47.88 0.71 -18.32
C GLU A 174 47.34 0.80 -16.87
N GLY A 175 46.10 0.39 -16.65
CA GLY A 175 45.43 0.38 -15.34
C GLY A 175 44.86 1.73 -14.92
N LYS A 176 44.89 2.76 -15.79
CA LYS A 176 44.30 4.07 -15.54
C LYS A 176 42.79 4.03 -15.78
N MET A 177 42.04 4.82 -15.01
CA MET A 177 40.58 4.90 -15.14
C MET A 177 40.18 5.46 -16.51
N ARG A 178 39.37 4.70 -17.24
CA ARG A 178 38.74 5.10 -18.51
C ARG A 178 37.34 5.66 -18.28
N SER A 179 36.52 4.93 -17.53
CA SER A 179 35.16 5.37 -17.20
C SER A 179 34.74 4.90 -15.82
N PHE A 180 33.89 5.69 -15.18
CA PHE A 180 33.29 5.40 -13.88
C PHE A 180 31.78 5.45 -14.01
N GLU A 181 31.09 4.37 -13.67
CA GLU A 181 29.66 4.23 -13.86
C GLU A 181 28.99 3.75 -12.56
N PHE A 182 27.83 4.31 -12.26
CA PHE A 182 26.96 3.84 -11.19
C PHE A 182 25.50 4.02 -11.58
N TRP A 183 24.65 3.13 -11.08
CA TRP A 183 23.22 3.18 -11.34
C TRP A 183 22.43 2.72 -10.13
N TYR A 184 21.24 3.29 -10.00
CA TYR A 184 20.31 2.94 -8.94
C TYR A 184 18.89 3.39 -9.31
N ALA A 185 17.91 2.90 -8.56
CA ALA A 185 16.54 3.37 -8.70
C ALA A 185 15.95 3.67 -7.33
N ILE A 186 15.38 4.86 -7.16
CA ILE A 186 14.62 5.24 -5.98
C ILE A 186 13.15 5.39 -6.34
N ARG A 187 12.27 5.32 -5.34
CA ARG A 187 10.84 5.39 -5.53
C ARG A 187 10.24 6.35 -4.53
N ALA A 188 9.49 7.32 -5.01
CA ALA A 188 8.77 8.29 -4.21
C ALA A 188 7.31 7.87 -4.17
N ARG A 189 6.77 7.66 -2.97
CA ARG A 189 5.42 7.12 -2.78
C ARG A 189 4.59 7.99 -1.86
N ALA A 190 3.31 8.09 -2.19
CA ALA A 190 2.28 8.66 -1.33
C ALA A 190 1.00 7.84 -1.46
N TYR A 191 0.33 7.56 -0.35
CA TYR A 191 -0.96 6.91 -0.37
C TYR A 191 -2.08 7.91 -0.20
N VAL A 192 -2.93 8.02 -1.22
CA VAL A 192 -4.09 8.90 -1.22
C VAL A 192 -5.26 8.12 -0.64
N ARG A 193 -5.45 8.19 0.68
CA ARG A 193 -6.42 7.38 1.43
C ARG A 193 -7.85 7.57 0.93
N ARG A 194 -8.22 8.78 0.52
CA ARG A 194 -9.57 9.08 -0.01
C ARG A 194 -9.89 8.36 -1.32
N LEU A 195 -8.88 8.14 -2.16
CA LEU A 195 -9.01 7.40 -3.42
C LEU A 195 -8.69 5.91 -3.27
N GLY A 196 -8.04 5.51 -2.17
CA GLY A 196 -7.51 4.17 -2.01
C GLY A 196 -6.43 3.83 -3.04
N LYS A 197 -5.74 4.85 -3.58
CA LYS A 197 -4.75 4.73 -4.66
C LYS A 197 -3.38 5.22 -4.19
N GLU A 198 -2.33 4.61 -4.71
CA GLU A 198 -0.95 4.99 -4.48
C GLU A 198 -0.48 5.93 -5.59
N ALA A 199 0.02 7.11 -5.23
CA ALA A 199 0.73 8.03 -6.10
C ALA A 199 2.22 7.70 -6.04
N ASP A 200 2.73 7.09 -7.10
CA ASP A 200 4.05 6.46 -7.11
C ASP A 200 4.91 6.91 -8.30
N LEU A 201 6.11 7.41 -8.02
CA LEU A 201 7.09 7.77 -9.02
C LEU A 201 8.41 7.02 -8.79
N LYS A 202 8.73 6.09 -9.68
CA LYS A 202 10.03 5.41 -9.73
C LYS A 202 10.99 6.21 -10.61
N MET A 203 12.11 6.62 -10.02
CA MET A 203 13.21 7.29 -10.71
C MET A 203 14.34 6.29 -10.87
N THR A 204 14.78 6.06 -12.10
CA THR A 204 15.96 5.24 -12.41
C THR A 204 17.05 6.16 -12.94
N ILE A 205 18.24 6.04 -12.38
CA ILE A 205 19.38 6.90 -12.66
C ILE A 205 20.55 6.01 -13.05
N VAL A 206 21.12 6.26 -14.22
CA VAL A 206 22.35 5.62 -14.70
C VAL A 206 23.31 6.73 -15.06
N THR A 207 24.38 6.87 -14.29
CA THR A 207 25.40 7.90 -14.49
C THR A 207 26.68 7.25 -14.97
N ARG A 208 27.23 7.75 -16.07
CA ARG A 208 28.52 7.35 -16.63
C ARG A 208 29.40 8.58 -16.81
N TYR A 209 30.56 8.55 -16.17
CA TYR A 209 31.61 9.54 -16.33
C TYR A 209 32.73 8.99 -17.21
N ASP A 210 33.15 9.76 -18.21
CA ASP A 210 34.33 9.47 -19.03
C ASP A 210 35.51 10.31 -18.53
N ALA A 211 36.59 9.63 -18.14
CA ALA A 211 37.76 10.29 -17.57
C ALA A 211 38.64 10.99 -18.62
N ARG A 212 38.53 10.62 -19.90
CA ARG A 212 39.34 11.22 -20.99
C ARG A 212 38.76 12.54 -21.45
N SER A 213 37.45 12.59 -21.69
CA SER A 213 36.73 13.80 -22.10
C SER A 213 36.25 14.65 -20.92
N GLN A 214 36.32 14.13 -19.69
CA GLN A 214 35.75 14.77 -18.49
C GLN A 214 34.25 15.09 -18.64
N SER A 215 33.53 14.26 -19.40
CA SER A 215 32.11 14.41 -19.70
C SER A 215 31.28 13.43 -18.90
N THR A 216 30.13 13.88 -18.39
CA THR A 216 29.15 13.04 -17.68
C THR A 216 27.92 12.81 -18.54
N LEU A 217 27.57 11.54 -18.77
CA LEU A 217 26.27 11.13 -19.30
C LEU A 217 25.37 10.65 -18.16
N VAL A 218 24.12 11.09 -18.15
CA VAL A 218 23.08 10.58 -17.25
C VAL A 218 21.88 10.13 -18.07
N LEU A 219 21.51 8.86 -17.92
CA LEU A 219 20.22 8.37 -18.38
C LEU A 219 19.26 8.38 -17.18
N LEU A 220 18.26 9.25 -17.25
CA LEU A 220 17.23 9.39 -16.23
C LEU A 220 15.92 8.86 -16.76
N LYS A 221 15.23 8.05 -15.96
CA LYS A 221 13.89 7.56 -16.30
C LYS A 221 12.92 7.84 -15.18
N TYR A 222 11.82 8.50 -15.49
CA TYR A 222 10.72 8.79 -14.57
C TYR A 222 9.50 7.97 -14.95
N ARG A 223 9.29 6.87 -14.22
CA ARG A 223 8.17 5.96 -14.42
C ARG A 223 7.14 6.16 -13.32
N SER A 224 5.91 6.49 -13.71
CA SER A 224 4.78 6.49 -12.79
C SER A 224 3.71 5.52 -13.24
N PHE A 225 3.01 4.93 -12.28
CA PHE A 225 1.85 4.08 -12.58
C PHE A 225 0.62 4.92 -12.93
N ASN A 226 0.44 6.05 -12.27
CA ASN A 226 -0.64 6.99 -12.52
C ASN A 226 -0.14 8.43 -12.58
N ASP A 227 -1.01 9.36 -12.93
CA ASP A 227 -0.71 10.80 -13.01
C ASP A 227 -0.78 11.55 -11.66
N LEU A 228 -1.02 10.87 -10.54
CA LEU A 228 -1.12 11.50 -9.22
C LEU A 228 0.17 12.18 -8.69
N PRO A 229 1.41 11.68 -8.95
CA PRO A 229 2.63 12.37 -8.51
C PRO A 229 3.06 13.49 -9.48
N GLN A 230 2.12 14.10 -10.20
CA GLN A 230 2.35 15.13 -11.22
C GLN A 230 3.30 16.23 -10.72
N ARG A 231 3.04 16.79 -9.52
CA ARG A 231 3.83 17.92 -9.01
C ARG A 231 5.30 17.56 -8.82
N LEU A 232 5.57 16.36 -8.32
CA LEU A 232 6.95 15.87 -8.13
C LEU A 232 7.64 15.67 -9.49
N HIS A 233 6.92 15.10 -10.46
CA HIS A 233 7.46 14.91 -11.80
C HIS A 233 7.84 16.25 -12.45
N GLU A 234 6.94 17.23 -12.41
CA GLU A 234 7.19 18.59 -12.89
C GLU A 234 8.37 19.25 -12.16
N GLU A 235 8.39 19.19 -10.82
CA GLU A 235 9.47 19.75 -9.99
C GLU A 235 10.84 19.16 -10.36
N LEU A 236 10.92 17.85 -10.60
CA LEU A 236 12.16 17.19 -11.02
C LEU A 236 12.62 17.69 -12.39
N VAL A 237 11.72 17.78 -13.37
CA VAL A 237 12.04 18.22 -14.73
C VAL A 237 12.44 19.69 -14.77
N GLU A 238 11.68 20.56 -14.08
CA GLU A 238 11.97 21.99 -13.96
C GLU A 238 13.34 22.23 -13.33
N ASN A 239 13.66 21.53 -12.24
CA ASN A 239 14.96 21.67 -11.57
C ASN A 239 16.12 21.23 -12.46
N LEU A 240 15.96 20.18 -13.26
CA LEU A 240 16.98 19.76 -14.22
C LEU A 240 17.18 20.79 -15.34
N GLN A 241 16.10 21.33 -15.89
CA GLN A 241 16.15 22.37 -16.90
C GLN A 241 16.80 23.66 -16.38
N ALA A 242 16.43 24.07 -15.17
CA ALA A 242 17.02 25.23 -14.50
C ALA A 242 18.52 25.02 -14.29
N PHE A 243 18.91 23.89 -13.71
CA PHE A 243 20.31 23.55 -13.47
C PHE A 243 21.14 23.57 -14.74
N VAL A 244 20.68 22.94 -15.82
CA VAL A 244 21.45 22.90 -17.07
C VAL A 244 21.62 24.30 -17.67
N ARG A 245 20.66 25.22 -17.48
CA ARG A 245 20.72 26.59 -18.01
C ARG A 245 21.58 27.55 -17.17
N GLU A 246 21.84 27.22 -15.90
CA GLU A 246 22.65 28.08 -15.04
C GLU A 246 24.14 28.06 -15.44
N PRO A 247 24.81 29.21 -15.59
CA PRO A 247 26.23 29.25 -15.96
C PRO A 247 27.16 28.62 -14.91
N THR A 248 26.76 28.66 -13.63
CA THR A 248 27.50 28.07 -12.49
C THR A 248 27.62 26.55 -12.58
N THR A 249 26.77 25.91 -13.37
CA THR A 249 26.75 24.46 -13.58
C THR A 249 28.06 23.93 -14.15
N ALA A 250 28.79 24.72 -14.94
CA ALA A 250 30.10 24.34 -15.48
C ALA A 250 31.12 23.95 -14.39
N ALA A 251 31.02 24.56 -13.20
CA ALA A 251 31.87 24.22 -12.06
C ALA A 251 31.39 22.96 -11.31
N LEU A 252 30.07 22.74 -11.29
CA LEU A 252 29.42 21.66 -10.54
C LEU A 252 29.49 20.31 -11.27
N VAL A 253 29.37 20.31 -12.60
CA VAL A 253 29.35 19.07 -13.42
C VAL A 253 30.69 18.34 -13.50
N LYS A 254 31.76 18.94 -12.97
CA LYS A 254 33.05 18.26 -12.78
C LYS A 254 32.93 17.02 -11.87
N ASN A 255 31.97 17.05 -10.94
CA ASN A 255 31.66 15.91 -10.10
C ASN A 255 30.37 15.21 -10.61
N PRO A 256 30.44 13.97 -11.10
CA PRO A 256 29.29 13.28 -11.69
C PRO A 256 28.17 13.00 -10.67
N PHE A 257 28.48 13.01 -9.37
CA PHE A 257 27.51 12.78 -8.29
C PHE A 257 26.57 13.97 -8.05
N ILE A 258 26.84 15.15 -8.62
CA ILE A 258 25.94 16.31 -8.48
C ILE A 258 24.53 16.01 -8.99
N THR A 259 24.44 15.17 -10.02
CA THR A 259 23.17 14.73 -10.63
C THR A 259 22.32 13.93 -9.64
N SER A 260 22.96 13.31 -8.64
CA SER A 260 22.28 12.62 -7.54
C SER A 260 21.53 13.58 -6.63
N VAL A 261 22.11 14.74 -6.33
CA VAL A 261 21.52 15.77 -5.45
C VAL A 261 20.20 16.29 -6.02
N MET A 262 20.13 16.43 -7.35
CA MET A 262 19.00 17.02 -8.06
C MET A 262 17.68 16.29 -7.83
N HIS A 263 17.70 14.97 -7.63
CA HIS A 263 16.47 14.21 -7.40
C HIS A 263 16.20 13.91 -5.93
N PHE A 264 17.21 13.84 -5.06
CA PHE A 264 16.99 13.55 -3.63
C PHE A 264 16.17 14.65 -2.96
N ASN A 265 16.47 15.92 -3.24
CA ASN A 265 15.78 17.02 -2.55
C ASN A 265 14.26 17.06 -2.84
N PRO A 266 13.78 17.05 -4.10
CA PRO A 266 12.35 16.99 -4.39
C PRO A 266 11.70 15.71 -3.86
N THR A 267 12.39 14.57 -3.97
CA THR A 267 11.89 13.28 -3.48
C THR A 267 11.66 13.28 -1.97
N ILE A 268 12.59 13.84 -1.20
CA ILE A 268 12.47 13.94 0.26
C ILE A 268 11.31 14.85 0.65
N GLN A 269 11.13 15.99 -0.04
CA GLN A 269 9.98 16.86 0.21
C GLN A 269 8.66 16.18 -0.16
N TYR A 270 8.64 15.35 -1.20
CA TYR A 270 7.47 14.54 -1.54
C TYR A 270 7.11 13.57 -0.43
N PHE A 271 8.07 12.85 0.16
CA PHE A 271 7.78 11.99 1.32
C PHE A 271 7.25 12.77 2.53
N ARG A 272 7.82 13.96 2.79
CA ARG A 272 7.32 14.86 3.84
C ARG A 272 5.86 15.25 3.61
N ARG A 273 5.51 15.60 2.38
CA ARG A 273 4.16 15.96 1.93
C ARG A 273 3.21 14.77 2.07
N ALA A 274 3.62 13.61 1.57
CA ALA A 274 2.89 12.35 1.60
C ALA A 274 2.54 11.89 3.02
N ALA A 275 3.43 12.12 3.99
CA ALA A 275 3.22 11.72 5.38
C ALA A 275 2.22 12.60 6.16
N ARG A 276 1.82 13.77 5.62
CA ARG A 276 0.90 14.70 6.30
C ARG A 276 -0.49 14.07 6.52
N GLU A 277 -1.11 13.59 5.45
CA GLU A 277 -2.47 13.03 5.49
C GLU A 277 -2.58 11.79 6.40
N PRO A 278 -1.71 10.76 6.29
CA PRO A 278 -1.75 9.62 7.21
C PRO A 278 -1.61 10.06 8.67
N ARG A 279 -0.66 10.95 8.99
CA ARG A 279 -0.43 11.40 10.36
C ARG A 279 -1.66 12.10 10.95
N ASP A 280 -2.22 13.05 10.21
CA ASP A 280 -3.35 13.84 10.69
C ASP A 280 -4.62 12.98 10.78
N THR A 281 -4.84 12.09 9.81
CA THR A 281 -6.00 11.19 9.84
C THR A 281 -5.93 10.19 10.98
N ILE A 282 -4.76 9.60 11.27
CA ILE A 282 -4.61 8.69 12.40
C ILE A 282 -4.84 9.39 13.73
N ARG A 283 -4.40 10.65 13.87
CA ARG A 283 -4.71 11.47 15.05
C ARG A 283 -6.22 11.66 15.24
N ASP A 284 -6.96 11.88 14.15
CA ASP A 284 -8.41 12.03 14.19
C ASP A 284 -9.13 10.70 14.50
N GLU A 285 -8.61 9.56 14.02
CA GLU A 285 -9.13 8.23 14.38
C GLU A 285 -8.85 7.90 15.86
N GLU A 286 -7.66 8.23 16.38
CA GLU A 286 -7.31 8.09 17.81
C GLU A 286 -8.29 8.87 18.69
N ALA A 287 -8.60 10.12 18.33
CA ALA A 287 -9.57 10.93 19.06
C ALA A 287 -10.98 10.29 19.07
N ARG A 288 -11.42 9.74 17.93
CA ARG A 288 -12.73 9.09 17.79
C ARG A 288 -12.89 7.83 18.64
N VAL A 289 -11.83 7.04 18.83
CA VAL A 289 -11.90 5.88 19.73
C VAL A 289 -12.21 6.29 21.17
N HIS A 290 -11.79 7.49 21.57
CA HIS A 290 -12.05 8.02 22.91
C HIS A 290 -13.38 8.78 23.04
N GLY A 291 -14.05 9.13 21.93
CA GLY A 291 -15.28 9.94 21.92
C GLY A 291 -16.59 9.18 22.19
N GLY A 292 -16.55 7.87 22.39
CA GLY A 292 -17.70 7.04 22.79
C GLY A 292 -18.07 5.92 21.79
N MET A 293 -19.10 5.14 22.11
CA MET A 293 -19.49 3.96 21.32
C MET A 293 -19.98 4.28 19.90
N ASP A 294 -20.66 5.42 19.71
CA ASP A 294 -21.17 5.82 18.40
C ASP A 294 -20.04 6.26 17.46
N GLU A 295 -19.01 6.91 18.00
CA GLU A 295 -17.82 7.29 17.23
C GLU A 295 -16.93 6.08 16.93
N PHE A 296 -16.81 5.17 17.90
CA PHE A 296 -16.14 3.87 17.71
C PHE A 296 -16.71 3.09 16.53
N ALA A 297 -18.04 3.02 16.39
CA ALA A 297 -18.69 2.29 15.30
C ALA A 297 -18.46 2.90 13.91
N ARG A 298 -18.02 4.17 13.83
CA ARG A 298 -17.73 4.86 12.56
C ARG A 298 -16.31 4.62 12.05
N ILE A 299 -15.47 3.95 12.82
CA ILE A 299 -14.06 3.71 12.45
C ILE A 299 -13.99 2.59 11.43
N ASP A 300 -13.38 2.89 10.28
CA ASP A 300 -13.21 1.96 9.18
C ASP A 300 -11.91 1.16 9.34
N LEU A 301 -12.03 -0.07 9.87
CA LEU A 301 -10.90 -0.98 10.09
C LEU A 301 -10.17 -1.31 8.77
N HIS A 302 -10.88 -1.40 7.65
CA HIS A 302 -10.28 -1.73 6.36
C HIS A 302 -9.36 -0.60 5.91
N LYS A 303 -9.81 0.65 5.99
CA LYS A 303 -8.97 1.82 5.67
C LYS A 303 -7.76 1.96 6.60
N LEU A 304 -7.91 1.65 7.89
CA LEU A 304 -6.78 1.64 8.83
C LEU A 304 -5.75 0.57 8.44
N HIS A 305 -6.19 -0.63 8.09
CA HIS A 305 -5.31 -1.72 7.66
C HIS A 305 -4.57 -1.40 6.35
N LEU A 306 -5.26 -0.81 5.36
CA LEU A 306 -4.62 -0.34 4.13
C LEU A 306 -3.60 0.77 4.40
N THR A 307 -3.92 1.70 5.31
CA THR A 307 -2.99 2.76 5.72
C THR A 307 -1.73 2.17 6.36
N LEU A 308 -1.88 1.20 7.28
CA LEU A 308 -0.74 0.51 7.89
C LEU A 308 0.14 -0.18 6.83
N THR A 309 -0.49 -0.93 5.92
CA THR A 309 0.22 -1.62 4.84
C THR A 309 1.01 -0.65 3.96
N SER A 310 0.44 0.51 3.66
CA SER A 310 1.16 1.56 2.91
C SER A 310 2.34 2.11 3.70
N LEU A 311 2.17 2.42 4.99
CA LEU A 311 3.23 2.95 5.84
C LEU A 311 4.40 1.97 5.98
N ASP A 312 4.12 0.67 6.07
CA ASP A 312 5.15 -0.38 6.06
C ASP A 312 5.93 -0.40 4.74
N GLN A 313 5.25 -0.22 3.62
CA GLN A 313 5.92 -0.12 2.31
C GLN A 313 6.79 1.14 2.22
N ASP A 314 6.31 2.29 2.72
CA ASP A 314 7.07 3.53 2.77
C ASP A 314 8.34 3.37 3.62
N LYS A 315 8.24 2.72 4.79
CA LYS A 315 9.39 2.37 5.63
C LYS A 315 10.45 1.55 4.89
N ILE A 316 10.02 0.54 4.12
CA ILE A 316 10.93 -0.28 3.31
C ILE A 316 11.63 0.59 2.27
N GLN A 317 10.91 1.45 1.56
CA GLN A 317 11.48 2.34 0.54
C GLN A 317 12.45 3.34 1.14
N MET A 318 12.14 3.97 2.27
CA MET A 318 13.05 4.89 2.95
C MET A 318 14.32 4.17 3.43
N SER A 319 14.20 2.94 3.95
CA SER A 319 15.36 2.13 4.33
C SER A 319 16.25 1.80 3.12
N PHE A 320 15.64 1.51 1.98
CA PHE A 320 16.36 1.30 0.73
C PHE A 320 17.10 2.57 0.27
N ILE A 321 16.44 3.74 0.34
CA ILE A 321 17.05 5.04 -0.01
C ILE A 321 18.27 5.33 0.88
N LEU A 322 18.20 5.09 2.19
CA LEU A 322 19.36 5.22 3.07
C LEU A 322 20.53 4.34 2.62
N GLY A 323 20.24 3.09 2.24
CA GLY A 323 21.25 2.18 1.69
C GLY A 323 21.85 2.66 0.35
N VAL A 324 21.05 3.33 -0.49
CA VAL A 324 21.55 3.96 -1.74
C VAL A 324 22.46 5.13 -1.42
N ILE A 325 22.08 6.03 -0.50
CA ILE A 325 22.91 7.17 -0.10
C ILE A 325 24.26 6.68 0.46
N ALA A 326 24.24 5.69 1.36
CA ALA A 326 25.47 5.11 1.90
C ALA A 326 26.40 4.54 0.80
N ARG A 327 25.83 3.84 -0.20
CA ARG A 327 26.60 3.32 -1.34
C ARG A 327 27.12 4.42 -2.26
N LEU A 328 26.35 5.49 -2.48
CA LEU A 328 26.78 6.65 -3.24
C LEU A 328 27.98 7.33 -2.58
N ARG A 329 27.98 7.48 -1.25
CA ARG A 329 29.12 8.03 -0.50
C ARG A 329 30.39 7.18 -0.68
N ILE A 330 30.26 5.85 -0.60
CA ILE A 330 31.38 4.92 -0.86
C ILE A 330 31.90 5.07 -2.30
N GLN A 331 31.01 5.16 -3.28
CA GLN A 331 31.42 5.35 -4.68
C GLN A 331 32.02 6.74 -4.92
N HIS A 332 31.53 7.77 -4.23
CA HIS A 332 32.06 9.13 -4.30
C HIS A 332 33.49 9.21 -3.76
N GLU A 333 33.76 8.55 -2.62
CA GLU A 333 35.12 8.41 -2.09
C GLU A 333 36.03 7.62 -3.04
N THR A 334 35.51 6.56 -3.65
CA THR A 334 36.22 5.76 -4.65
C THR A 334 36.55 6.58 -5.90
N PHE A 335 35.63 7.45 -6.34
CA PHE A 335 35.85 8.36 -7.46
C PHE A 335 36.97 9.35 -7.16
N GLN A 336 36.97 9.96 -5.98
CA GLN A 336 38.01 10.92 -5.58
C GLN A 336 39.42 10.29 -5.54
N THR A 337 39.52 9.07 -5.03
CA THR A 337 40.80 8.37 -4.92
C THR A 337 41.31 7.87 -6.28
N LEU A 338 40.43 7.31 -7.12
CA LEU A 338 40.84 6.64 -8.36
C LEU A 338 40.86 7.56 -9.59
N VAL A 339 40.03 8.60 -9.64
CA VAL A 339 39.90 9.48 -10.81
C VAL A 339 40.63 10.79 -10.58
N GLU A 340 40.42 11.44 -9.43
CA GLU A 340 41.13 12.70 -9.11
C GLU A 340 42.54 12.45 -8.55
N GLY A 341 42.86 11.23 -8.11
CA GLY A 341 44.16 10.87 -7.55
C GLY A 341 44.44 11.48 -6.16
N LYS A 342 43.42 12.04 -5.51
CA LYS A 342 43.52 12.76 -4.22
C LYS A 342 43.21 11.81 -3.07
N ALA A 343 44.24 11.08 -2.63
CA ALA A 343 44.09 10.10 -1.56
C ALA A 343 43.86 10.77 -0.19
N SER A 344 44.48 11.92 0.06
CA SER A 344 44.35 12.62 1.34
C SER A 344 43.14 13.57 1.36
N VAL A 345 42.42 13.62 2.48
CA VAL A 345 41.23 14.49 2.64
C VAL A 345 41.55 15.98 2.47
N PRO A 346 42.68 16.52 2.97
CA PRO A 346 43.00 17.95 2.82
C PRO A 346 43.26 18.40 1.37
N GLU A 347 43.61 17.47 0.47
CA GLU A 347 43.84 17.75 -0.95
C GLU A 347 42.54 17.82 -1.76
N ARG A 348 41.40 17.43 -1.17
CA ARG A 348 40.09 17.37 -1.86
C ARG A 348 39.53 18.78 -2.10
N GLU A 349 38.87 18.95 -3.23
CA GLU A 349 38.27 20.23 -3.62
C GLU A 349 37.02 20.56 -2.80
N TRP A 350 36.63 21.84 -2.77
CA TRP A 350 35.43 22.30 -2.06
C TRP A 350 34.15 21.54 -2.45
N LEU A 351 34.05 21.11 -3.72
CA LEU A 351 32.89 20.39 -4.25
C LEU A 351 32.73 19.01 -3.61
N TYR A 352 33.83 18.35 -3.22
CA TYR A 352 33.78 17.11 -2.46
C TYR A 352 33.07 17.31 -1.11
N PHE A 353 33.50 18.32 -0.34
CA PHE A 353 32.90 18.61 0.97
C PHE A 353 31.44 19.00 0.82
N ARG A 354 31.10 19.79 -0.20
CA ARG A 354 29.71 20.17 -0.47
C ARG A 354 28.84 18.95 -0.76
N MET A 355 29.33 17.99 -1.54
CA MET A 355 28.61 16.76 -1.83
C MET A 355 28.39 15.90 -0.59
N GLU A 356 29.40 15.76 0.28
CA GLU A 356 29.25 15.04 1.54
C GLU A 356 28.26 15.72 2.50
N GLU A 357 28.27 17.05 2.60
CA GLU A 357 27.27 17.81 3.37
C GLU A 357 25.85 17.55 2.87
N GLU A 358 25.64 17.53 1.55
CA GLU A 358 24.33 17.25 0.97
C GLU A 358 23.89 15.80 1.22
N PHE A 359 24.79 14.83 1.06
CA PHE A 359 24.47 13.43 1.38
C PHE A 359 24.15 13.22 2.86
N ASP A 360 24.92 13.83 3.77
CA ASP A 360 24.65 13.77 5.20
C ASP A 360 23.30 14.42 5.55
N ARG A 361 23.00 15.58 4.95
CA ARG A 361 21.69 16.23 5.10
C ARG A 361 20.55 15.32 4.63
N PHE A 362 20.68 14.69 3.46
CA PHE A 362 19.65 13.80 2.92
C PHE A 362 19.47 12.54 3.74
N GLU A 363 20.56 11.93 4.21
CA GLU A 363 20.55 10.78 5.11
C GLU A 363 19.79 11.11 6.40
N ASN A 364 20.13 12.23 7.04
CA ASN A 364 19.45 12.71 8.24
C ASN A 364 17.96 12.98 8.01
N GLN A 365 17.59 13.62 6.89
CA GLN A 365 16.19 13.89 6.56
C GLN A 365 15.38 12.62 6.33
N ILE A 366 15.90 11.66 5.54
CA ILE A 366 15.22 10.39 5.31
C ILE A 366 15.12 9.57 6.59
N ALA A 367 16.17 9.54 7.42
CA ALA A 367 16.17 8.83 8.70
C ALA A 367 15.09 9.40 9.65
N TYR A 368 14.96 10.72 9.71
CA TYR A 368 13.90 11.39 10.46
C TYR A 368 12.50 11.00 9.95
N PHE A 369 12.26 11.08 8.63
CA PHE A 369 10.95 10.74 8.07
C PHE A 369 10.61 9.25 8.24
N LYS A 370 11.60 8.37 8.12
CA LYS A 370 11.43 6.95 8.42
C LYS A 370 10.98 6.73 9.85
N SER A 371 11.65 7.35 10.82
CA SER A 371 11.29 7.27 12.24
C SER A 371 9.87 7.80 12.50
N SER A 372 9.49 8.89 11.82
CA SER A 372 8.13 9.43 11.88
C SER A 372 7.08 8.47 11.32
N VAL A 373 7.34 7.85 10.16
CA VAL A 373 6.44 6.85 9.56
C VAL A 373 6.30 5.63 10.47
N GLU A 374 7.40 5.16 11.08
CA GLU A 374 7.40 4.07 12.05
C GLU A 374 6.60 4.39 13.32
N ASP A 375 6.60 5.64 13.79
CA ASP A 375 5.73 6.06 14.90
C ASP A 375 4.25 6.03 14.50
N VAL A 376 3.90 6.55 13.33
CA VAL A 376 2.52 6.54 12.83
C VAL A 376 2.03 5.10 12.61
N ALA A 377 2.84 4.22 12.01
CA ALA A 377 2.51 2.81 11.84
C ALA A 377 2.21 2.13 13.19
N ARG A 378 3.09 2.32 14.19
CA ARG A 378 2.87 1.81 15.55
C ARG A 378 1.63 2.37 16.23
N ARG A 379 1.23 3.61 15.93
CA ARG A 379 -0.06 4.17 16.39
C ARG A 379 -1.23 3.42 15.79
N VAL A 380 -1.19 3.15 14.48
CA VAL A 380 -2.24 2.37 13.80
C VAL A 380 -2.35 0.96 14.38
N GLU A 381 -1.23 0.28 14.62
CA GLU A 381 -1.20 -1.04 15.26
C GLU A 381 -1.89 -1.03 16.64
N ARG A 382 -1.48 -0.09 17.52
CA ARG A 382 -2.10 0.07 18.84
C ARG A 382 -3.60 0.39 18.75
N LEU A 383 -3.99 1.20 17.78
CA LEU A 383 -5.38 1.54 17.54
C LEU A 383 -6.17 0.30 17.14
N LEU A 384 -5.67 -0.50 16.19
CA LEU A 384 -6.30 -1.75 15.76
C LEU A 384 -6.46 -2.73 16.94
N GLU A 385 -5.41 -2.92 17.74
CA GLU A 385 -5.46 -3.76 18.95
C GLU A 385 -6.54 -3.27 19.93
N LEU A 386 -6.62 -1.96 20.17
CA LEU A 386 -7.64 -1.37 21.03
C LEU A 386 -9.05 -1.61 20.48
N LEU A 387 -9.24 -1.46 19.17
CA LEU A 387 -10.52 -1.71 18.51
C LEU A 387 -10.95 -3.17 18.64
N PHE A 388 -10.04 -4.13 18.44
CA PHE A 388 -10.32 -5.55 18.63
C PHE A 388 -10.67 -5.89 20.07
N ASN A 389 -9.91 -5.35 21.03
CA ASN A 389 -10.18 -5.55 22.46
C ASN A 389 -11.55 -4.98 22.88
N MET A 390 -11.92 -3.80 22.38
CA MET A 390 -13.24 -3.21 22.64
C MET A 390 -14.37 -4.02 22.00
N SER A 391 -14.21 -4.44 20.73
CA SER A 391 -15.19 -5.29 20.05
C SER A 391 -15.42 -6.61 20.79
N SER A 392 -14.34 -7.26 21.24
CA SER A 392 -14.41 -8.47 22.06
C SER A 392 -15.14 -8.24 23.40
N ARG A 393 -14.89 -7.11 24.07
CA ARG A 393 -15.61 -6.71 25.29
C ARG A 393 -17.11 -6.50 25.04
N ILE A 394 -17.49 -5.83 23.94
CA ILE A 394 -18.90 -5.62 23.57
C ILE A 394 -19.58 -6.96 23.31
N ASN A 395 -18.92 -7.86 22.57
CA ASN A 395 -19.48 -9.18 22.28
C ASN A 395 -19.64 -10.02 23.56
N THR A 396 -18.64 -9.99 24.44
CA THR A 396 -18.70 -10.66 25.73
C THR A 396 -19.83 -10.10 26.59
N GLN A 397 -19.95 -8.76 26.70
CA GLN A 397 -21.01 -8.12 27.45
C GLN A 397 -22.40 -8.46 26.88
N SER A 398 -22.55 -8.46 25.56
CA SER A 398 -23.79 -8.83 24.89
C SER A 398 -24.15 -10.29 25.15
N SER A 399 -23.17 -11.19 25.08
CA SER A 399 -23.34 -12.60 25.43
C SER A 399 -23.73 -12.78 26.90
N THR A 400 -23.13 -12.03 27.83
CA THR A 400 -23.52 -12.08 29.25
C THR A 400 -24.94 -11.57 29.48
N LYS A 401 -25.36 -10.50 28.77
CA LYS A 401 -26.74 -9.99 28.83
C LYS A 401 -27.72 -11.04 28.27
N MET A 402 -27.40 -11.63 27.12
CA MET A 402 -28.19 -12.70 26.51
C MET A 402 -28.32 -13.89 27.45
N THR A 403 -27.24 -14.28 28.12
CA THR A 403 -27.22 -15.35 29.12
C THR A 403 -28.13 -15.00 30.31
N LYS A 404 -28.07 -13.77 30.81
CA LYS A 404 -28.96 -13.30 31.89
C LYS A 404 -30.44 -13.31 31.47
N TYR A 405 -30.76 -12.86 30.25
CA TYR A 405 -32.12 -12.93 29.73
C TYR A 405 -32.59 -14.37 29.56
N ALA A 406 -31.76 -15.25 29.02
CA ALA A 406 -32.06 -16.68 28.91
C ALA A 406 -32.26 -17.35 30.29
N MET A 407 -31.47 -16.96 31.30
CA MET A 407 -31.65 -17.41 32.68
C MET A 407 -32.99 -16.94 33.26
N HIS A 408 -33.38 -15.69 33.02
CA HIS A 408 -34.67 -15.17 33.46
C HIS A 408 -35.84 -15.87 32.75
N GLU A 409 -35.74 -16.07 31.43
CA GLU A 409 -36.73 -16.79 30.64
C GLU A 409 -36.87 -18.25 31.10
N SER A 410 -35.76 -18.92 31.41
CA SER A 410 -35.74 -20.25 32.02
C SER A 410 -36.45 -20.27 33.38
N ALA A 411 -36.25 -19.24 34.20
CA ALA A 411 -36.98 -19.09 35.47
C ALA A 411 -38.50 -18.95 35.23
N SER A 412 -38.93 -18.10 34.29
CA SER A 412 -40.36 -17.97 33.93
C SER A 412 -40.96 -19.27 33.38
N MET A 413 -40.22 -20.00 32.54
CA MET A 413 -40.62 -21.31 32.02
C MET A 413 -40.81 -22.33 33.14
N SER A 414 -39.95 -22.29 34.17
CA SER A 414 -40.09 -23.13 35.35
C SER A 414 -41.36 -22.80 36.16
N THR A 415 -41.73 -21.53 36.27
CA THR A 415 -42.96 -21.11 36.96
C THR A 415 -44.21 -21.60 36.23
N ILE A 416 -44.28 -21.46 34.91
CA ILE A 416 -45.40 -21.95 34.10
C ILE A 416 -45.53 -23.48 34.25
N SER A 417 -44.41 -24.19 34.24
CA SER A 417 -44.39 -25.65 34.41
C SER A 417 -44.93 -26.08 35.78
N VAL A 418 -44.61 -25.34 36.84
CA VAL A 418 -45.17 -25.61 38.19
C VAL A 418 -46.68 -25.36 38.21
N VAL A 419 -47.15 -24.28 37.59
CA VAL A 419 -48.58 -23.95 37.49
C VAL A 419 -49.32 -25.05 36.71
N THR A 420 -48.80 -25.49 35.57
CA THR A 420 -49.44 -26.56 34.78
C THR A 420 -49.44 -27.90 35.53
N MET A 421 -48.36 -28.24 36.25
CA MET A 421 -48.31 -29.46 37.07
C MET A 421 -49.34 -29.47 38.21
N LEU A 422 -49.77 -28.29 38.68
CA LEU A 422 -50.82 -28.17 39.69
C LEU A 422 -52.23 -28.30 39.10
N PHE A 423 -52.49 -27.68 37.94
CA PHE A 423 -53.84 -27.64 37.35
C PHE A 423 -54.18 -28.82 36.44
N LEU A 424 -53.19 -29.41 35.75
CA LEU A 424 -53.42 -30.49 34.79
C LEU A 424 -53.97 -31.79 35.44
N PRO A 425 -53.48 -32.24 36.61
CA PRO A 425 -54.03 -33.43 37.27
C PRO A 425 -55.49 -33.24 37.67
N GLY A 426 -55.81 -32.08 38.24
CA GLY A 426 -57.17 -31.75 38.67
C GLY A 426 -58.15 -31.68 37.51
N THR A 427 -57.76 -31.04 36.41
CA THR A 427 -58.60 -30.96 35.20
C THR A 427 -58.77 -32.32 34.53
N PHE A 428 -57.74 -33.17 34.47
CA PHE A 428 -57.83 -34.53 33.93
C PHE A 428 -58.80 -35.41 34.74
N ILE A 429 -58.65 -35.44 36.07
CA ILE A 429 -59.52 -36.21 36.95
C ILE A 429 -60.95 -35.65 36.93
N ALA A 430 -61.11 -34.31 36.93
CA ALA A 430 -62.42 -33.67 36.80
C ALA A 430 -63.09 -33.96 35.45
N THR A 431 -62.34 -34.15 34.36
CA THR A 431 -62.91 -34.52 33.06
C THR A 431 -63.38 -35.98 33.06
N ILE A 432 -62.57 -36.89 33.62
CA ILE A 432 -62.91 -38.33 33.71
C ILE A 432 -64.12 -38.58 34.62
N LEU A 433 -64.18 -37.86 35.75
CA LEU A 433 -65.22 -38.07 36.77
C LEU A 433 -66.40 -37.11 36.65
N GLY A 434 -66.21 -35.93 36.05
CA GLY A 434 -67.22 -34.87 35.94
C GLY A 434 -68.44 -35.27 35.12
N THR A 435 -68.29 -36.24 34.23
CA THR A 435 -69.42 -36.86 33.51
C THR A 435 -70.27 -37.79 34.39
N ASN A 436 -69.77 -38.20 35.57
CA ASN A 436 -70.43 -39.19 36.44
C ASN A 436 -70.81 -38.69 37.85
N ILE A 437 -70.27 -37.53 38.31
CA ILE A 437 -70.49 -37.02 39.68
C ILE A 437 -71.70 -36.08 39.79
N ILE A 438 -72.06 -35.41 38.70
CA ILE A 438 -73.19 -34.47 38.64
C ILE A 438 -74.22 -35.03 37.65
N ALA A 439 -75.31 -35.57 38.17
CA ALA A 439 -76.49 -35.86 37.35
C ALA A 439 -77.30 -34.57 37.19
N GLY A 440 -77.53 -34.13 35.95
CA GLY A 440 -78.47 -33.03 35.69
C GLY A 440 -79.88 -33.40 36.16
N PRO A 441 -80.75 -32.43 36.47
CA PRO A 441 -82.10 -32.74 36.93
C PRO A 441 -82.79 -33.62 35.88
N SER A 442 -83.17 -34.83 36.27
CA SER A 442 -84.01 -35.70 35.45
C SER A 442 -85.33 -34.97 35.24
N ARG A 443 -85.55 -34.40 34.04
CA ARG A 443 -86.86 -33.89 33.64
C ARG A 443 -87.79 -35.10 33.51
N SER A 444 -88.49 -35.42 34.59
CA SER A 444 -89.76 -36.14 34.49
C SER A 444 -90.79 -35.18 33.92
N GLU A 445 -91.50 -35.61 32.88
CA GLU A 445 -92.63 -34.91 32.30
C GLU A 445 -93.69 -34.65 33.39
N GLY A 446 -93.86 -33.38 33.77
CA GLY A 446 -95.02 -32.93 34.54
C GLY A 446 -94.80 -32.50 36.00
N ASP A 447 -93.86 -31.60 36.30
CA ASP A 447 -93.97 -30.80 37.53
C ASP A 447 -93.45 -29.35 37.39
N THR A 448 -94.03 -28.50 38.24
CA THR A 448 -94.06 -27.04 38.33
C THR A 448 -92.70 -26.36 38.64
N PRO A 449 -92.55 -25.04 38.38
CA PRO A 449 -91.26 -24.37 38.45
C PRO A 449 -90.90 -24.00 39.90
N GLY A 450 -90.07 -24.81 40.55
CA GLY A 450 -89.53 -24.48 41.86
C GLY A 450 -88.45 -25.46 42.31
N HIS A 451 -87.21 -25.00 42.33
CA HIS A 451 -86.01 -25.68 42.85
C HIS A 451 -85.47 -26.86 42.02
N SER A 452 -84.63 -26.55 41.05
CA SER A 452 -83.69 -27.51 40.46
C SER A 452 -82.66 -27.91 41.52
N GLU A 453 -82.88 -29.03 42.23
CA GLU A 453 -81.90 -29.58 43.17
C GLU A 453 -80.82 -30.36 42.40
N LEU A 454 -79.57 -29.92 42.56
CA LEU A 454 -78.37 -30.56 42.02
C LEU A 454 -78.00 -31.76 42.92
N TYR A 455 -78.16 -32.99 42.44
CA TYR A 455 -77.73 -34.18 43.16
C TYR A 455 -76.22 -34.36 43.03
N ILE A 456 -75.50 -34.15 44.13
CA ILE A 456 -74.07 -34.41 44.25
C ILE A 456 -73.87 -35.83 44.79
N SER A 457 -73.13 -36.67 44.07
CA SER A 457 -72.83 -38.05 44.48
C SER A 457 -72.09 -38.12 45.84
N SER A 458 -72.47 -39.07 46.71
CA SER A 458 -71.83 -39.34 48.01
C SER A 458 -70.34 -39.75 47.89
N GLN A 459 -69.85 -40.04 46.68
CA GLN A 459 -68.48 -40.45 46.40
C GLN A 459 -67.55 -39.29 45.96
N TRP A 460 -67.96 -38.04 46.16
CA TRP A 460 -67.16 -36.85 45.79
C TRP A 460 -65.75 -36.83 46.38
N TRP A 461 -65.52 -37.48 47.53
CA TRP A 461 -64.22 -37.58 48.19
C TRP A 461 -63.16 -38.32 47.34
N ILE A 462 -63.59 -39.23 46.45
CA ILE A 462 -62.70 -39.98 45.55
C ILE A 462 -61.99 -39.04 44.57
N LEU A 463 -62.70 -38.01 44.09
CA LEU A 463 -62.13 -36.97 43.23
C LEU A 463 -61.00 -36.23 43.94
N LEU A 464 -61.17 -35.90 45.23
CA LEU A 464 -60.18 -35.20 46.02
C LEU A 464 -58.93 -36.06 46.24
N VAL A 465 -59.09 -37.31 46.69
CA VAL A 465 -57.98 -38.22 46.95
C VAL A 465 -57.18 -38.53 45.68
N LEU A 466 -57.86 -38.76 44.56
CA LEU A 466 -57.22 -39.09 43.29
C LEU A 466 -56.49 -37.88 42.68
N THR A 467 -57.06 -36.68 42.81
CA THR A 467 -56.42 -35.44 42.34
C THR A 467 -55.16 -35.13 43.13
N VAL A 468 -55.21 -35.26 44.47
CA VAL A 468 -54.06 -35.01 45.35
C VAL A 468 -52.95 -36.03 45.09
N SER A 469 -53.27 -37.32 44.99
CA SER A 469 -52.26 -38.36 44.73
C SER A 469 -51.57 -38.16 43.38
N LEU A 470 -52.32 -37.86 42.33
CA LEU A 470 -51.77 -37.62 40.99
C LEU A 470 -50.88 -36.37 40.96
N THR A 471 -51.26 -35.30 41.67
CA THR A 471 -50.45 -34.07 41.80
C THR A 471 -49.14 -34.32 42.54
N VAL A 472 -49.17 -35.16 43.59
CA VAL A 472 -47.94 -35.55 44.32
C VAL A 472 -47.01 -36.36 43.42
N VAL A 473 -47.54 -37.25 42.59
CA VAL A 473 -46.74 -38.05 41.65
C VAL A 473 -46.12 -37.18 40.55
N THR A 474 -46.88 -36.29 39.94
CA THR A 474 -46.37 -35.40 38.86
C THR A 474 -45.33 -34.42 39.39
N MET A 475 -45.59 -33.79 40.54
CA MET A 475 -44.67 -32.84 41.15
C MET A 475 -43.40 -33.54 41.70
N GLY A 476 -43.56 -34.72 42.29
CA GLY A 476 -42.44 -35.55 42.77
C GLY A 476 -41.54 -36.04 41.63
N GLY A 477 -42.13 -36.50 40.52
CA GLY A 477 -41.40 -36.92 39.32
C GLY A 477 -40.57 -35.78 38.71
N TRP A 478 -41.16 -34.60 38.56
CA TRP A 478 -40.43 -33.42 38.08
C TRP A 478 -39.29 -33.00 39.01
N TYR A 479 -39.53 -32.98 40.33
CA TYR A 479 -38.50 -32.62 41.31
C TYR A 479 -37.29 -33.57 41.23
N MET A 480 -37.54 -34.87 41.11
CA MET A 480 -36.47 -35.87 40.95
C MET A 480 -35.69 -35.67 39.64
N LEU A 481 -36.38 -35.45 38.51
CA LEU A 481 -35.72 -35.21 37.22
C LEU A 481 -34.88 -33.93 37.25
N ARG A 482 -35.43 -32.83 37.77
CA ARG A 482 -34.72 -31.56 37.94
C ARG A 482 -33.46 -31.73 38.79
N ARG A 483 -33.54 -32.48 39.89
CA ARG A 483 -32.41 -32.74 40.79
C ARG A 483 -31.34 -33.63 40.16
N LYS A 484 -31.73 -34.61 39.33
CA LYS A 484 -30.80 -35.46 38.56
C LYS A 484 -30.05 -34.64 37.51
N THR A 485 -30.76 -33.81 36.75
CA THR A 485 -30.15 -32.96 35.72
C THR A 485 -29.17 -31.96 36.34
N ALA A 486 -29.51 -31.36 37.48
CA ALA A 486 -28.61 -30.43 38.20
C ALA A 486 -27.29 -31.10 38.62
N ARG A 487 -27.36 -32.31 39.20
CA ARG A 487 -26.16 -33.06 39.61
C ARG A 487 -25.28 -33.48 38.43
N SER A 488 -25.90 -33.84 37.29
CA SER A 488 -25.15 -34.20 36.08
C SER A 488 -24.38 -33.01 35.50
N ILE A 489 -24.99 -31.82 35.51
CA ILE A 489 -24.34 -30.58 35.04
C ILE A 489 -23.17 -30.20 35.96
N GLU A 490 -23.36 -30.28 37.27
CA GLU A 490 -22.32 -29.97 38.26
C GLU A 490 -21.10 -30.90 38.10
N HIS A 491 -21.33 -32.20 37.87
CA HIS A 491 -20.28 -33.17 37.62
C HIS A 491 -19.53 -32.93 36.28
N MET A 492 -20.23 -32.48 35.24
CA MET A 492 -19.60 -32.10 33.96
C MET A 492 -18.74 -30.84 34.08
N ILE A 493 -19.20 -29.83 34.83
CA ILE A 493 -18.44 -28.59 35.07
C ILE A 493 -17.20 -28.88 35.92
N SER A 494 -17.30 -29.71 36.96
CA SER A 494 -16.14 -30.09 37.77
C SER A 494 -15.10 -30.91 36.99
N ALA A 495 -15.54 -31.73 36.02
CA ALA A 495 -14.64 -32.49 35.17
C ALA A 495 -13.92 -31.61 34.14
N GLN A 496 -14.57 -30.55 33.64
CA GLN A 496 -13.98 -29.62 32.68
C GLN A 496 -12.97 -28.65 33.32
N ASN A 497 -13.14 -28.30 34.59
CA ASN A 497 -12.21 -27.45 35.35
C ASN A 497 -10.99 -28.23 35.91
N ALA A 498 -10.94 -29.56 35.76
CA ALA A 498 -9.86 -30.41 36.22
C ALA A 498 -8.85 -30.80 35.11
N VAL A 499 -9.05 -30.29 33.90
CA VAL A 499 -8.13 -30.35 32.74
C VAL A 499 -7.59 -28.95 32.51
#